data_AF-A0A945L4R8-F1
#
_entry.id   AF-A0A945L4R8-F1
#
_cell.length_a   1.000
_cell.length_b   1.000
_cell.length_c   1.000
_cell.angle_alpha   90.00
_cell.angle_beta   90.00
_cell.angle_gamma   90.00
#
_symmetry.space_group_name_H-M   'P 1'
#
loop_
_entity.id
_entity.type
_entity.pdbx_description
1 polymer ?
#
loop_
_entity_poly.entity_id
_entity_poly.type
_entity_poly.pdbx_seq_one_letter_code
_entity_poly.pdbx_strand_id
1 'polypeptide(L)'
;MIASSKVTEKAENRWTLIVKRFRSACVLYREGCNIASRRIIEDELPELIRAWIKLLPAVLKEDAKADLRDMFTREQSIVDQGLKLQGIFKETLIKNVIPQVEEQVAAKYRTLYLQEQQERKTRRADEAQEALNPTTFQTRPQAFGRSRKRIPLDDVQNMIDAVHEQKSESEEIADSILSLDEIVNTLTQANITPLLTQEKAITIQ
;
A
#
# COMPACT_ATOMS: atom_id res chain seq x y z
N MET A 1 -15.79 32.60 -5.08
CA MET A 1 -17.02 31.91 -5.49
C MET A 1 -17.95 32.93 -6.10
N ILE A 2 -18.09 32.94 -7.42
CA ILE A 2 -19.01 33.85 -8.11
C ILE A 2 -20.42 33.26 -7.93
N ALA A 3 -21.30 34.04 -7.31
CA ALA A 3 -22.67 33.66 -7.03
C ALA A 3 -23.42 33.31 -8.33
N SER A 4 -23.80 32.03 -8.39
CA SER A 4 -24.58 31.22 -9.34
C SER A 4 -25.70 31.86 -10.20
N SER A 5 -26.15 33.11 -10.02
CA SER A 5 -27.35 33.60 -10.73
C SER A 5 -27.13 34.10 -12.16
N LYS A 6 -25.87 34.26 -12.63
CA LYS A 6 -25.56 34.85 -13.95
C LYS A 6 -24.85 33.91 -14.93
N VAL A 7 -24.42 32.74 -14.48
CA VAL A 7 -23.67 31.78 -15.31
C VAL A 7 -24.61 30.64 -15.68
N THR A 8 -24.71 30.34 -16.97
CA THR A 8 -25.54 29.22 -17.42
C THR A 8 -24.91 27.90 -16.97
N GLU A 9 -25.74 26.91 -16.64
CA GLU A 9 -25.27 25.54 -16.30
C GLU A 9 -24.31 24.97 -17.37
N LYS A 10 -24.55 25.31 -18.65
CA LYS A 10 -23.66 24.94 -19.76
C LYS A 10 -22.26 25.55 -19.64
N ALA A 11 -22.17 26.82 -19.21
CA ALA A 11 -20.89 27.48 -19.00
C ALA A 11 -20.15 26.90 -17.79
N GLU A 12 -20.86 26.54 -16.72
CA GLU A 12 -20.29 25.89 -15.54
C GLU A 12 -19.78 24.47 -15.85
N ASN A 13 -20.55 23.67 -16.59
CA ASN A 13 -20.12 22.35 -17.05
C ASN A 13 -18.87 22.45 -17.94
N ARG A 14 -18.80 23.46 -18.81
CA ARG A 14 -17.63 23.69 -19.66
C ARG A 14 -16.41 24.14 -18.85
N TRP A 15 -16.61 24.97 -17.82
CA TRP A 15 -15.57 25.36 -16.88
C TRP A 15 -14.97 24.14 -16.17
N THR A 16 -15.81 23.27 -15.59
CA THR A 16 -15.37 22.04 -14.94
C THR A 16 -14.56 21.14 -15.88
N LEU A 17 -14.96 21.05 -17.15
CA LEU A 17 -14.20 20.31 -18.16
C LEU A 17 -12.83 20.93 -18.44
N ILE A 18 -12.73 22.26 -18.53
CA ILE A 18 -11.46 22.99 -18.69
C ILE A 18 -10.52 22.67 -17.51
N VAL A 19 -11.02 22.79 -16.28
CA VAL A 19 -10.25 22.49 -15.07
C VAL A 19 -9.73 21.05 -15.10
N LYS A 20 -10.61 20.08 -15.39
CA LYS A 20 -10.23 18.67 -15.45
C LYS A 20 -9.14 18.40 -16.50
N ARG A 21 -9.29 18.97 -17.71
CA ARG A 21 -8.33 18.77 -18.80
C ARG A 21 -6.98 19.41 -18.48
N PHE A 22 -6.99 20.62 -17.94
CA PHE A 22 -5.76 21.29 -17.53
C PHE A 22 -5.03 20.53 -16.42
N ARG A 23 -5.74 20.08 -15.38
CA ARG A 23 -5.16 19.22 -14.33
C ARG A 23 -4.52 17.97 -14.91
N SER A 24 -5.21 17.26 -15.82
CA SER A 24 -4.65 16.09 -16.51
C SER A 24 -3.38 16.43 -17.29
N ALA A 25 -3.34 17.57 -17.98
CA ALA A 25 -2.14 18.01 -18.70
C ALA A 25 -0.95 18.27 -17.75
N CYS A 26 -1.20 18.88 -16.59
CA CYS A 26 -0.19 19.10 -15.57
C CYS A 26 0.37 17.78 -15.00
N VAL A 27 -0.50 16.81 -14.70
CA VAL A 27 -0.08 15.48 -14.23
C VAL A 27 0.76 14.77 -15.29
N LEU A 28 0.28 14.71 -16.53
CA LEU A 28 1.00 14.07 -17.64
C LEU A 28 2.37 14.72 -17.90
N TYR A 29 2.47 16.04 -17.78
CA TYR A 29 3.75 16.75 -17.90
C TYR A 29 4.76 16.29 -16.84
N ARG A 30 4.29 16.16 -15.59
CA ARG A 30 5.11 15.74 -14.46
C ARG A 30 5.50 14.26 -14.52
N GLU A 31 4.68 13.43 -15.13
CA GLU A 31 4.96 12.01 -15.42
C GLU A 31 5.89 11.81 -16.63
N GLY A 32 6.28 12.88 -17.34
CA GLY A 32 7.16 12.83 -18.50
C GLY A 32 6.43 12.53 -19.82
N CYS A 33 5.10 12.42 -19.81
CA CYS A 33 4.25 12.24 -20.99
C CYS A 33 4.03 13.56 -21.75
N ASN A 34 5.12 14.22 -22.13
CA ASN A 34 5.14 15.58 -22.68
C ASN A 34 4.31 15.74 -23.96
N ILE A 35 4.27 14.72 -24.83
CA ILE A 35 3.50 14.77 -26.08
C ILE A 35 2.00 14.82 -25.78
N ALA A 36 1.52 13.99 -24.85
CA ALA A 36 0.12 13.95 -24.46
C ALA A 36 -0.29 15.23 -23.70
N SER A 37 0.58 15.73 -22.82
CA SER A 37 0.36 17.02 -22.15
C SER A 37 0.26 18.18 -23.14
N ARG A 38 1.20 18.25 -24.09
CA ARG A 38 1.23 19.29 -25.13
C ARG A 38 -0.04 19.28 -25.97
N ARG A 39 -0.50 18.10 -26.41
CA ARG A 39 -1.76 17.96 -27.16
C ARG A 39 -2.96 18.58 -26.41
N ILE A 40 -3.04 18.37 -25.10
CA ILE A 40 -4.13 18.96 -24.30
C ILE A 40 -3.99 20.49 -24.22
N ILE A 41 -2.78 21.00 -24.05
CA ILE A 41 -2.51 22.44 -23.89
C ILE A 41 -2.65 23.22 -25.19
N GLU A 42 -2.16 22.68 -26.31
CA GLU A 42 -2.09 23.37 -27.60
C GLU A 42 -3.35 23.15 -28.45
N ASP A 43 -3.97 21.96 -28.39
CA ASP A 43 -5.11 21.63 -29.25
C ASP A 43 -6.44 21.70 -28.48
N GLU A 44 -6.59 20.94 -27.40
CA GLU A 44 -7.88 20.76 -26.72
C GLU A 44 -8.32 21.99 -25.92
N LEU A 45 -7.44 22.50 -25.05
CA LEU A 45 -7.76 23.58 -24.11
C LEU A 45 -8.18 24.89 -24.81
N PRO A 46 -7.49 25.35 -25.87
CA PRO A 46 -7.88 26.57 -26.57
C PRO A 46 -9.30 26.48 -27.16
N GLU A 47 -9.71 25.33 -27.66
CA GLU A 47 -11.06 25.11 -28.16
C GLU A 47 -12.10 25.10 -27.04
N LEU A 48 -11.78 24.45 -25.91
CA LEU A 48 -12.64 24.43 -24.73
C LEU A 48 -12.87 25.84 -24.18
N ILE A 49 -11.81 26.64 -24.08
CA ILE A 49 -11.83 28.02 -23.59
C ILE A 49 -12.59 28.93 -24.56
N ARG A 50 -12.32 28.86 -25.87
CA ARG A 50 -13.07 29.63 -26.88
C ARG A 50 -14.57 29.35 -26.80
N ALA A 51 -14.96 28.09 -26.64
CA ALA A 51 -16.36 27.72 -26.49
C ALA A 51 -16.96 28.24 -25.17
N TRP A 52 -16.20 28.18 -24.07
CA TRP A 52 -16.65 28.70 -22.77
C TRP A 52 -16.86 30.22 -22.80
N ILE A 53 -15.91 30.99 -23.33
CA ILE A 53 -16.02 32.46 -23.44
C ILE A 53 -17.24 32.88 -24.27
N LYS A 54 -17.62 32.11 -25.30
CA LYS A 54 -18.84 32.37 -26.09
C LYS A 54 -20.13 32.21 -25.28
N LEU A 55 -20.12 31.36 -24.25
CA LEU A 55 -21.28 31.11 -23.37
C LEU A 55 -21.38 32.13 -22.24
N LEU A 56 -20.34 32.95 -22.01
CA LEU A 56 -20.34 33.95 -20.95
C LEU A 56 -21.12 35.22 -21.34
N PRO A 57 -21.92 35.79 -20.43
CA PRO A 57 -22.45 37.14 -20.55
C PRO A 57 -21.34 38.18 -20.74
N ALA A 58 -21.59 39.25 -21.49
CA ALA A 58 -20.60 40.28 -21.81
C ALA A 58 -19.91 40.88 -20.56
N VAL A 59 -20.68 41.07 -19.48
CA VAL A 59 -20.18 41.63 -18.20
C VAL A 59 -19.10 40.74 -17.55
N LEU A 60 -19.13 39.43 -17.78
CA LEU A 60 -18.18 38.47 -17.18
C LEU A 60 -16.97 38.17 -18.08
N LYS A 61 -16.95 38.66 -19.32
CA LYS A 61 -15.84 38.40 -20.25
C LYS A 61 -14.57 39.15 -19.87
N GLU A 62 -14.71 40.32 -19.24
CA GLU A 62 -13.59 41.11 -18.74
C GLU A 62 -12.82 40.36 -17.64
N ASP A 63 -13.54 39.67 -16.76
CA ASP A 63 -12.95 38.90 -15.66
C ASP A 63 -12.47 37.50 -16.09
N ALA A 64 -12.99 36.96 -17.21
CA ALA A 64 -12.71 35.60 -17.66
C ALA A 64 -11.21 35.30 -17.81
N LYS A 65 -10.40 36.28 -18.20
CA LYS A 65 -8.94 36.12 -18.31
C LYS A 65 -8.27 36.01 -16.93
N ALA A 66 -8.74 36.78 -15.95
CA ALA A 66 -8.26 36.69 -14.58
C ALA A 66 -8.64 35.34 -13.98
N ASP A 67 -9.89 34.91 -14.13
CA ASP A 67 -10.39 33.62 -13.65
C ASP A 67 -9.58 32.44 -14.21
N LEU A 68 -9.29 32.44 -15.53
CA LEU A 68 -8.48 31.40 -16.16
C LEU A 68 -7.07 31.35 -15.59
N ARG A 69 -6.42 32.51 -15.40
CA ARG A 69 -5.06 32.59 -14.84
C ARG A 69 -5.01 32.11 -13.39
N ASP A 70 -6.00 32.48 -12.59
CA ASP A 70 -6.10 32.04 -11.20
C ASP A 70 -6.33 30.54 -11.13
N MET A 71 -7.19 30.02 -12.01
CA MET A 71 -7.42 28.58 -12.13
C MET A 71 -6.15 27.83 -12.55
N PHE A 72 -5.42 28.31 -13.56
CA PHE A 72 -4.18 27.67 -13.99
C PHE A 72 -3.12 27.64 -12.88
N THR A 73 -2.92 28.75 -12.19
CA THR A 73 -1.97 28.84 -11.07
C THR A 73 -2.36 27.90 -9.94
N ARG A 74 -3.65 27.88 -9.58
CA ARG A 74 -4.18 27.02 -8.52
C ARG A 74 -3.99 25.54 -8.85
N GLU A 75 -4.37 25.12 -10.06
CA GLU A 75 -4.28 23.72 -10.46
C GLU A 75 -2.83 23.24 -10.58
N GLN A 76 -1.91 24.09 -11.08
CA GLN A 76 -0.48 23.79 -11.05
C GLN A 76 0.03 23.60 -9.62
N SER A 77 -0.35 24.49 -8.69
CA SER A 77 0.03 24.39 -7.29
C SER A 77 -0.49 23.10 -6.63
N ILE A 78 -1.76 22.74 -6.89
CA ILE A 78 -2.36 21.49 -6.37
C ILE A 78 -1.60 20.27 -6.87
N VAL A 79 -1.30 20.20 -8.18
CA VAL A 79 -0.56 19.07 -8.75
C VAL A 79 0.85 18.98 -8.17
N ASP A 80 1.53 20.12 -8.02
CA ASP A 80 2.87 20.17 -7.44
C ASP A 80 2.90 19.75 -5.97
N GLN A 81 1.89 20.16 -5.19
CA GLN A 81 1.73 19.73 -3.80
C GLN A 81 1.43 18.22 -3.72
N GLY A 82 0.53 17.71 -4.56
CA GLY A 82 0.20 16.29 -4.61
C GLY A 82 1.42 15.41 -4.91
N LEU A 83 2.26 15.84 -5.86
CA LEU A 83 3.50 15.13 -6.20
C LEU A 83 4.53 15.16 -5.06
N LYS A 84 4.68 16.31 -4.39
CA LYS A 84 5.54 16.40 -3.20
C LYS A 84 5.08 15.45 -2.10
N LEU A 85 3.78 15.42 -1.83
CA LEU A 85 3.19 14.53 -0.83
C LEU A 85 3.40 13.04 -1.20
N GLN A 86 3.19 12.69 -2.48
CA GLN A 86 3.47 11.34 -2.96
C GLN A 86 4.94 10.97 -2.77
N GLY A 87 5.87 11.90 -3.02
CA GLY A 87 7.30 11.71 -2.77
C GLY A 87 7.60 11.44 -1.29
N ILE A 88 7.08 12.27 -0.39
CA ILE A 88 7.24 12.11 1.06
C ILE A 88 6.67 10.76 1.53
N PHE A 89 5.48 10.40 1.04
CA PHE A 89 4.84 9.14 1.39
C PHE A 89 5.65 7.94 0.92
N LYS A 90 6.13 7.96 -0.33
CA LYS A 90 7.01 6.92 -0.88
C LYS A 90 8.31 6.79 -0.06
N GLU A 91 8.93 7.92 0.29
CA GLU A 91 10.14 7.94 1.10
C GLU A 91 9.89 7.38 2.50
N THR A 92 8.76 7.73 3.11
CA THR A 92 8.36 7.24 4.45
C THR A 92 8.10 5.74 4.43
N LEU A 93 7.43 5.24 3.39
CA LEU A 93 7.23 3.80 3.20
C LEU A 93 8.57 3.07 3.13
N ILE A 94 9.50 3.55 2.30
CA ILE A 94 10.79 2.90 2.07
C ILE A 94 11.69 2.97 3.30
N LYS A 95 11.75 4.12 3.99
CA LYS A 95 12.70 4.32 5.08
C LYS A 95 12.21 3.82 6.44
N ASN A 96 10.90 3.87 6.68
CA ASN A 96 10.35 3.63 8.01
C ASN A 96 9.42 2.42 8.03
N VAL A 97 8.40 2.40 7.17
CA VAL A 97 7.34 1.39 7.27
C VAL A 97 7.84 0.01 6.85
N ILE A 98 8.46 -0.10 5.67
CA ILE A 98 8.95 -1.39 5.16
C ILE A 98 9.96 -2.02 6.14
N PRO A 99 11.01 -1.32 6.60
CA PRO A 99 11.96 -1.91 7.54
C PRO A 99 11.33 -2.33 8.89
N GLN A 100 10.36 -1.57 9.39
CA GLN A 100 9.65 -1.93 10.62
C GLN A 100 8.82 -3.21 10.44
N VAL A 101 8.13 -3.34 9.31
CA VAL A 101 7.36 -4.54 8.99
C VAL A 101 8.29 -5.74 8.80
N GLU A 102 9.41 -5.58 8.09
CA GLU A 102 10.42 -6.63 7.91
C GLU A 102 10.97 -7.12 9.26
N GLU A 103 11.31 -6.22 10.18
CA GLU A 103 11.79 -6.62 11.50
C GLU A 103 10.69 -7.28 12.34
N GLN A 104 9.43 -6.82 12.26
CA GLN A 104 8.31 -7.49 12.94
C GLN A 104 8.08 -8.91 12.43
N VAL A 105 8.14 -9.10 11.10
CA VAL A 105 8.08 -10.42 10.48
C VAL A 105 9.24 -11.30 10.95
N ALA A 106 10.47 -10.77 10.94
CA ALA A 106 11.64 -11.50 11.40
C ALA A 106 11.55 -11.88 12.88
N ALA A 107 11.05 -10.98 13.74
CA ALA A 107 10.87 -11.23 15.17
C ALA A 107 9.79 -12.30 15.44
N LYS A 108 8.65 -12.24 14.73
CA LYS A 108 7.61 -13.27 14.82
C LYS A 108 8.16 -14.63 14.35
N TYR A 109 8.89 -14.66 13.24
CA TYR A 109 9.51 -15.89 12.74
C TYR A 109 10.51 -16.49 13.76
N ARG A 110 11.40 -15.68 14.33
CA ARG A 110 12.34 -16.12 15.38
C ARG A 110 11.60 -16.71 16.59
N THR A 111 10.48 -16.11 16.98
CA THR A 111 9.67 -16.56 18.13
C THR A 111 9.02 -17.91 17.85
N LEU A 112 8.37 -18.06 16.69
CA LEU A 112 7.74 -19.33 16.29
C LEU A 112 8.77 -20.45 16.15
N TYR A 113 9.91 -20.16 15.54
CA TYR A 113 10.99 -21.13 15.40
C TYR A 113 11.53 -21.62 16.76
N LEU A 114 11.74 -20.70 17.71
CA LEU A 114 12.19 -21.07 19.06
C LEU A 114 11.13 -21.87 19.83
N GLN A 115 9.85 -21.50 19.68
CA GLN A 115 8.74 -22.22 20.29
C GLN A 115 8.66 -23.65 19.75
N GLU A 116 8.72 -23.84 18.44
CA GLU A 116 8.69 -25.16 17.81
C GLU A 116 9.88 -26.03 18.25
N GLN A 117 11.08 -25.44 18.38
CA GLN A 117 12.26 -26.14 18.90
C GLN A 117 12.08 -26.57 20.37
N GLN A 118 11.44 -25.72 21.18
CA GLN A 118 11.16 -26.03 22.57
C GLN A 118 10.11 -27.14 22.68
N GLU A 119 9.02 -27.07 21.93
CA GLU A 119 8.00 -28.13 21.87
C GLU A 119 8.62 -29.46 21.42
N ARG A 120 9.52 -29.45 20.44
CA ARG A 120 10.27 -30.63 19.99
C ARG A 120 11.26 -31.17 21.04
N LYS A 121 11.74 -30.34 21.96
CA LYS A 121 12.58 -30.77 23.09
C LYS A 121 11.72 -31.34 24.21
N THR A 122 10.61 -30.69 24.55
CA THR A 122 9.66 -31.15 25.57
C THR A 122 9.06 -32.49 25.17
N ARG A 123 8.57 -32.64 23.93
CA ARG A 123 8.06 -33.94 23.42
C ARG A 123 9.11 -35.05 23.52
N ARG A 124 10.37 -34.76 23.20
CA ARG A 124 11.46 -35.74 23.35
C ARG A 124 11.81 -36.06 24.80
N ALA A 125 11.64 -35.12 25.72
CA ALA A 125 11.83 -35.34 27.15
C ALA A 125 10.67 -36.17 27.73
N ASP A 126 9.44 -35.89 27.32
CA ASP A 126 8.23 -36.64 27.69
C ASP A 126 8.31 -38.09 27.18
N GLU A 127 8.67 -38.30 25.91
CA GLU A 127 8.90 -39.63 25.32
C GLU A 127 10.02 -40.41 26.05
N ALA A 128 11.07 -39.72 26.50
CA ALA A 128 12.18 -40.33 27.25
C ALA A 128 11.79 -40.67 28.70
N GLN A 129 10.96 -39.85 29.35
CA GLN A 129 10.40 -40.13 30.67
C GLN A 129 9.38 -41.28 30.64
N GLU A 130 8.55 -41.34 29.60
CA GLU A 130 7.57 -42.41 29.41
C GLU A 130 8.27 -43.77 29.16
N ALA A 131 9.40 -43.78 28.45
CA ALA A 131 10.24 -44.97 28.26
C ALA A 131 10.93 -45.48 29.56
N LEU A 132 11.01 -44.66 30.61
CA LEU A 132 11.63 -45.01 31.89
C LEU A 132 10.62 -45.50 32.96
N ASN A 133 9.31 -45.43 32.70
CA ASN A 133 8.27 -45.93 33.59
C ASN A 133 7.90 -47.40 33.25
N PRO A 134 8.25 -48.41 34.07
CA PRO A 134 8.04 -49.82 33.71
C PRO A 134 6.60 -50.32 33.88
N THR A 135 5.63 -49.46 34.22
CA THR A 135 4.37 -49.91 34.83
C THR A 135 3.15 -49.61 33.96
N THR A 136 3.10 -50.07 32.71
CA THR A 136 1.81 -50.26 32.02
C THR A 136 1.88 -51.35 30.94
N PHE A 137 2.03 -52.61 31.36
CA PHE A 137 1.48 -53.71 30.58
C PHE A 137 -0.04 -53.69 30.77
N GLN A 138 -0.80 -53.22 29.77
CA GLN A 138 -2.02 -53.88 29.28
C GLN A 138 -2.73 -53.07 28.17
N THR A 139 -2.75 -53.69 26.99
CA THR A 139 -3.78 -53.59 25.92
C THR A 139 -4.18 -52.21 25.40
N ARG A 140 -3.57 -51.77 24.28
CA ARG A 140 -4.23 -50.91 23.28
C ARG A 140 -3.63 -51.12 21.88
N PRO A 141 -4.42 -51.05 20.78
CA PRO A 141 -3.97 -51.39 19.42
C PRO A 141 -2.86 -50.45 18.95
N GLN A 142 -1.91 -50.99 18.18
CA GLN A 142 -0.84 -50.26 17.51
C GLN A 142 -1.40 -49.09 16.68
N ALA A 143 -1.45 -47.90 17.27
CA ALA A 143 -1.44 -46.65 16.52
C ALA A 143 0.03 -46.29 16.32
N PHE A 144 0.46 -46.32 15.06
CA PHE A 144 1.81 -46.02 14.61
C PHE A 144 2.25 -44.63 15.12
N GLY A 145 3.00 -44.62 16.23
CA GLY A 145 3.79 -43.45 16.63
C GLY A 145 4.77 -43.14 15.51
N ARG A 146 4.71 -41.91 14.97
CA ARG A 146 5.66 -41.41 13.96
C ARG A 146 7.04 -41.29 14.59
N SER A 147 7.78 -42.40 14.60
CA SER A 147 9.21 -42.42 14.83
C SER A 147 9.87 -41.51 13.81
N ARG A 148 10.69 -40.53 14.23
CA ARG A 148 11.64 -39.87 13.33
C ARG A 148 12.53 -40.93 12.70
N LYS A 149 12.16 -41.36 11.49
CA LYS A 149 12.91 -42.35 10.72
C LYS A 149 14.31 -41.78 10.48
N ARG A 150 15.34 -42.43 11.03
CA ARG A 150 16.70 -42.24 10.51
C ARG A 150 16.70 -42.85 9.12
N ILE A 151 16.71 -41.99 8.11
CA ILE A 151 16.69 -42.42 6.71
C ILE A 151 18.14 -42.76 6.34
N PRO A 152 18.44 -44.01 5.90
CA PRO A 152 19.75 -44.37 5.38
C PRO A 152 20.12 -43.47 4.20
N LEU A 153 21.39 -43.12 4.05
CA LEU A 153 21.85 -42.16 3.04
C LEU A 153 21.49 -42.55 1.60
N ASP A 154 21.26 -43.83 1.34
CA ASP A 154 20.92 -44.37 0.03
C ASP A 154 19.40 -44.32 -0.30
N ASP A 155 18.56 -43.91 0.65
CA ASP A 155 17.10 -43.88 0.48
C ASP A 155 16.61 -42.45 0.20
N VAL A 156 16.84 -42.03 -1.04
CA VAL A 156 16.54 -40.69 -1.55
C VAL A 156 15.04 -40.38 -1.53
N GLN A 157 14.17 -41.39 -1.70
CA GLN A 157 12.72 -41.20 -1.76
C GLN A 157 12.16 -40.77 -0.40
N ASN A 158 12.55 -41.45 0.68
CA ASN A 158 12.13 -41.07 2.02
C ASN A 158 12.70 -39.71 2.46
N MET A 159 13.86 -39.31 1.93
CA MET A 159 14.40 -37.95 2.16
C MET A 159 13.54 -36.87 1.50
N ILE A 160 13.06 -37.11 0.28
CA ILE A 160 12.19 -36.18 -0.45
C ILE A 160 10.85 -36.01 0.26
N ASP A 161 10.28 -37.09 0.78
CA ASP A 161 9.01 -37.07 1.51
C ASP A 161 9.14 -36.30 2.84
N ALA A 162 10.26 -36.47 3.56
CA ALA A 162 10.55 -35.74 4.81
C ALA A 162 10.73 -34.23 4.59
N VAL A 163 11.32 -33.82 3.46
CA VAL A 163 11.47 -32.41 3.10
C VAL A 163 10.12 -31.79 2.70
N HIS A 164 9.22 -32.55 2.07
CA HIS A 164 7.88 -32.07 1.75
C HIS A 164 7.01 -31.87 2.99
N GLU A 165 7.07 -32.77 3.99
CA GLU A 165 6.36 -32.56 5.27
C GLU A 165 6.86 -31.30 6.00
N GLN A 166 8.17 -31.01 6.00
CA GLN A 166 8.71 -29.75 6.55
C GLN A 166 8.27 -28.51 5.77
N LYS A 167 8.04 -28.63 4.45
CA LYS A 167 7.61 -27.52 3.60
C LYS A 167 6.17 -27.11 3.88
N SER A 168 5.27 -28.08 4.08
CA SER A 168 3.88 -27.80 4.47
C SER A 168 3.78 -27.16 5.85
N GLU A 169 4.59 -27.60 6.83
CA GLU A 169 4.67 -26.93 8.15
C GLU A 169 5.16 -25.47 8.02
N SER A 170 6.08 -25.20 7.08
CA SER A 170 6.58 -23.84 6.82
C SER A 170 5.58 -22.94 6.09
N GLU A 171 4.68 -23.49 5.27
CA GLU A 171 3.59 -22.75 4.61
C GLU A 171 2.50 -22.36 5.61
N GLU A 172 2.12 -23.27 6.53
CA GLU A 172 1.15 -22.95 7.59
C GLU A 172 1.65 -21.85 8.54
N ILE A 173 2.96 -21.81 8.80
CA ILE A 173 3.59 -20.74 9.58
C ILE A 173 3.53 -19.41 8.82
N ALA A 174 3.72 -19.40 7.49
CA ALA A 174 3.72 -18.20 6.66
C ALA A 174 2.34 -17.52 6.60
N ASP A 175 1.26 -18.31 6.56
CA ASP A 175 -0.12 -17.80 6.56
C ASP A 175 -0.54 -17.16 7.90
N SER A 176 0.21 -17.41 8.98
CA SER A 176 -0.08 -16.93 10.34
C SER A 176 0.69 -15.65 10.74
N ILE A 177 1.59 -15.14 9.88
CA ILE A 177 2.60 -14.17 10.31
C ILE A 177 2.04 -12.76 10.61
N LEU A 178 1.15 -12.19 9.79
CA LEU A 178 0.55 -10.88 10.07
C LEU A 178 -0.85 -10.75 9.47
N SER A 179 -1.79 -10.19 10.24
CA SER A 179 -3.09 -9.78 9.70
C SER A 179 -3.00 -8.40 9.03
N LEU A 180 -3.92 -8.11 8.10
CA LEU A 180 -4.03 -6.77 7.49
C LEU A 180 -4.18 -5.65 8.54
N ASP A 181 -4.84 -5.93 9.67
CA ASP A 181 -5.04 -4.95 10.74
C ASP A 181 -3.73 -4.61 11.48
N GLU A 182 -2.80 -5.55 11.61
CA GLU A 182 -1.47 -5.31 12.19
C GLU A 182 -0.61 -4.42 11.27
N ILE A 183 -0.75 -4.59 9.95
CA ILE A 183 -0.10 -3.74 8.93
C ILE A 183 -0.68 -2.31 8.96
N VAL A 184 -1.99 -2.18 9.16
CA VAL A 184 -2.64 -0.85 9.28
C VAL A 184 -2.22 -0.16 10.58
N ASN A 185 -2.11 -0.88 11.69
CA ASN A 185 -1.68 -0.30 12.96
C ASN A 185 -0.22 0.18 12.94
N THR A 186 0.66 -0.50 12.21
CA THR A 186 2.04 -0.06 12.00
C THR A 186 2.12 1.23 11.18
N LEU A 187 1.24 1.40 10.18
CA LEU A 187 1.08 2.67 9.46
C LEU A 187 0.69 3.82 10.41
N THR A 188 -0.21 3.57 11.37
CA THR A 188 -0.63 4.57 12.36
C THR A 188 0.49 4.91 13.35
N GLN A 189 1.27 3.92 13.79
CA GLN A 189 2.38 4.08 14.73
C GLN A 189 3.62 4.75 14.11
N ALA A 190 3.83 4.60 12.80
CA ALA A 190 4.92 5.24 12.08
C ALA A 190 4.78 6.79 11.95
N ASN A 191 3.85 7.42 12.68
CA ASN A 191 3.60 8.86 12.68
C ASN A 191 3.31 9.39 11.27
N ILE A 192 2.28 8.85 10.61
CA ILE A 192 1.70 9.48 9.40
C ILE A 192 0.76 10.64 9.79
N THR A 193 0.25 10.66 11.03
CA THR A 193 -0.63 11.70 11.58
C THR A 193 -0.06 13.13 11.53
N PRO A 194 1.25 13.40 11.77
CA PRO A 194 1.81 14.74 11.66
C PRO A 194 2.12 15.20 10.22
N LEU A 195 2.00 14.33 9.20
CA LEU A 195 2.16 14.76 7.80
C LEU A 195 0.95 15.55 7.28
N LEU A 196 -0.21 15.40 7.94
CA LEU A 196 -1.41 16.20 7.68
C LEU A 196 -1.38 17.55 8.43
N THR A 197 -0.57 17.72 9.49
CA THR A 197 -0.46 19.02 10.19
C THR A 197 0.46 20.02 9.50
N GLN A 198 1.32 19.60 8.55
CA GLN A 198 2.02 20.53 7.66
C GLN A 198 1.07 21.26 6.68
N GLU A 199 -0.18 20.82 6.56
CA GLU A 199 -1.24 21.53 5.83
C GLU A 199 -1.52 22.92 6.42
N LYS A 200 -1.27 23.13 7.73
CA LYS A 200 -1.41 24.45 8.37
C LYS A 200 -0.25 25.42 8.13
N ALA A 201 0.86 24.97 7.55
CA ALA A 201 2.00 25.82 7.22
C ALA A 201 1.96 26.32 5.75
N ILE A 202 0.98 25.89 4.96
CA ILE A 202 0.76 26.39 3.60
C ILE A 202 -0.18 27.59 3.70
N THR A 203 0.37 28.72 4.15
CA THR A 203 -0.30 30.01 4.14
C THR A 203 -0.68 30.35 2.71
N ILE A 204 -1.99 30.35 2.44
CA ILE A 204 -2.58 30.99 1.26
C ILE A 204 -2.41 32.50 1.47
N GLN A 205 -1.51 33.12 0.72
CA GLN A 205 -1.58 34.55 0.40
C GLN A 205 -2.15 34.70 -1.01
#